data_AF-A0A520IAF0-F1
#
_entry.id   AF-A0A520IAF0-F1
#
_cell.length_a   1.000
_cell.length_b   1.000
_cell.length_c   1.000
_cell.angle_alpha   90.00
_cell.angle_beta   90.00
_cell.angle_gamma   90.00
#
_symmetry.space_group_name_H-M   'P 1'
#
loop_
_entity.id
_entity.type
_entity.pdbx_description
1 polymer ?
#
loop_
_entity_poly.entity_id
_entity_poly.type
_entity_poly.pdbx_seq_one_letter_code
_entity_poly.pdbx_strand_id
1 'polypeptide(L)'
;SSATPSGRYDVLGGSYTLRAPVIGRNSVFPTDFKNYSSATDSWNFAPFNYLLTPSERYGAFLNFKQALSDNVNFRTKLIYTHRHSQTQAAFLPLFVGPDAGNGNLLDTISIDATNPYNPFGVTLSSGADGTPANYSTIRRRFVEGGQRVFTQDVDTFSATAGFDGSFHVGDHKWYWDVNGVYGLNDAHQLFTGNVNAANLARALGPVANCTGACVPFNIFGGATIGGAGSITPEMLRYVTFDQRDKSLQQLWDFTANVSGELFDLPAGAVGVAFGYEHRDQYASYDPDPIIVAGLGADVPTSPAAGGFNVDEIYGELRVPILKDVPFFNRLEVDGAVRHSNYSSFGSNTTFTASGLWKPVADVLLRGGFAESLRAPSIGELYAGPSRFDATIDDPCTSAPGGSFQSNATVRANCIA
;
A
#
# COMPACT_ATOMS: atom_id res chain seq x y z
N SER A 1 -15.92 14.26 11.89
CA SER A 1 -16.41 13.55 10.69
C SER A 1 -17.90 13.76 10.55
N SER A 2 -18.43 13.86 9.31
CA SER A 2 -19.87 13.96 9.03
C SER A 2 -20.59 12.60 9.00
N ALA A 3 -19.86 11.47 9.03
CA ALA A 3 -20.44 10.17 9.38
C ALA A 3 -20.54 10.06 10.90
N THR A 4 -21.76 9.99 11.41
CA THR A 4 -22.06 9.93 12.85
C THR A 4 -22.84 8.64 13.16
N PRO A 5 -22.80 8.12 14.40
CA PRO A 5 -23.62 6.98 14.79
C PRO A 5 -25.13 7.25 14.64
N SER A 6 -25.56 8.49 14.85
CA SER A 6 -26.94 8.97 14.64
C SER A 6 -27.30 9.21 13.17
N GLY A 7 -26.33 9.06 12.25
CA GLY A 7 -26.46 9.37 10.83
C GLY A 7 -26.55 10.86 10.51
N ARG A 8 -26.18 11.20 9.28
CA ARG A 8 -26.52 12.46 8.59
C ARG A 8 -27.26 12.09 7.31
N TYR A 9 -28.43 12.65 7.12
CA TYR A 9 -29.35 12.32 6.04
C TYR A 9 -29.64 13.59 5.24
N ASP A 10 -28.97 13.73 4.09
CA ASP A 10 -29.17 14.83 3.16
C ASP A 10 -30.19 14.37 2.10
N VAL A 11 -31.47 14.52 2.43
CA VAL A 11 -32.59 13.92 1.70
C VAL A 11 -33.70 14.95 1.49
N LEU A 12 -34.36 14.90 0.32
CA LEU A 12 -35.51 15.75 -0.01
C LEU A 12 -35.26 17.26 0.24
N GLY A 13 -34.05 17.73 -0.06
CA GLY A 13 -33.64 19.13 0.09
C GLY A 13 -33.31 19.59 1.51
N GLY A 14 -33.34 18.70 2.51
CA GLY A 14 -32.94 18.99 3.88
C GLY A 14 -31.73 18.17 4.36
N SER A 15 -31.11 18.61 5.45
CA SER A 15 -29.99 17.92 6.10
C SER A 15 -30.35 17.59 7.55
N TYR A 16 -30.50 16.31 7.86
CA TYR A 16 -31.07 15.83 9.12
C TYR A 16 -30.12 14.89 9.87
N THR A 17 -30.32 14.78 11.18
CA THR A 17 -29.72 13.75 12.04
C THR A 17 -30.70 13.33 13.12
N LEU A 18 -30.56 12.12 13.67
CA LEU A 18 -31.41 11.65 14.76
C LEU A 18 -31.11 12.40 16.06
N ARG A 19 -32.16 12.72 16.81
CA ARG A 19 -32.06 13.24 18.19
C ARG A 19 -31.50 12.18 19.14
N ALA A 20 -31.89 10.93 18.92
CA ALA A 20 -31.41 9.76 19.65
C ALA A 20 -31.58 8.51 18.76
N PRO A 21 -30.79 7.44 19.00
CA PRO A 21 -30.95 6.18 18.29
C PRO A 21 -32.35 5.58 18.44
N VAL A 22 -32.85 5.06 17.33
CA VAL A 22 -34.18 4.47 17.18
C VAL A 22 -34.02 2.96 17.12
N ILE A 23 -34.02 2.33 18.31
CA ILE A 23 -33.73 0.90 18.49
C ILE A 23 -35.05 0.14 18.76
N GLY A 24 -35.21 -1.04 18.15
CA GLY A 24 -36.33 -1.95 18.43
C GLY A 24 -37.66 -1.57 17.80
N ARG A 25 -37.70 -0.51 16.99
CA ARG A 25 -38.87 -0.13 16.17
C ARG A 25 -38.50 -0.11 14.71
N ASN A 26 -39.44 -0.55 13.87
CA ASN A 26 -39.23 -0.62 12.42
C ASN A 26 -39.29 0.77 11.76
N SER A 27 -40.05 1.70 12.33
CA SER A 27 -40.24 3.02 11.74
C SER A 27 -39.49 4.11 12.51
N VAL A 28 -38.84 4.99 11.76
CA VAL A 28 -38.38 6.29 12.23
C VAL A 28 -39.45 7.32 11.87
N PHE A 29 -39.76 8.25 12.77
CA PHE A 29 -40.75 9.30 12.53
C PHE A 29 -40.06 10.64 12.30
N PRO A 30 -40.72 11.60 11.61
CA PRO A 30 -40.18 12.95 11.45
C PRO A 30 -39.76 13.62 12.77
N THR A 31 -40.42 13.30 13.87
CA THR A 31 -40.11 13.79 15.23
C THR A 31 -38.79 13.26 15.79
N ASP A 32 -38.29 12.13 15.30
CA ASP A 32 -36.99 11.59 15.70
C ASP A 32 -35.82 12.39 15.12
N PHE A 33 -36.07 13.20 14.08
CA PHE A 33 -35.05 14.00 13.41
C PHE A 33 -34.96 15.43 13.95
N LYS A 34 -33.78 16.01 13.77
CA LYS A 34 -33.49 17.44 13.85
C LYS A 34 -32.60 17.85 12.68
N ASN A 35 -32.47 19.15 12.44
CA ASN A 35 -31.50 19.66 11.47
C ASN A 35 -30.07 19.33 11.94
N TYR A 36 -29.22 18.87 11.02
CA TYR A 36 -27.82 18.61 11.29
C TYR A 36 -27.04 19.91 11.47
N SER A 37 -26.17 19.97 12.49
CA SER A 37 -25.20 21.05 12.66
C SER A 37 -23.79 20.49 12.82
N SER A 38 -22.86 20.86 11.94
CA SER A 38 -21.48 20.38 12.01
C SER A 38 -20.78 20.75 13.32
N ALA A 39 -21.19 21.84 13.98
CA ALA A 39 -20.62 22.31 15.24
C ALA A 39 -20.96 21.41 16.43
N THR A 40 -22.11 20.72 16.41
CA THR A 40 -22.60 19.94 17.56
C THR A 40 -22.78 18.45 17.26
N ASP A 41 -22.99 18.07 15.99
CA ASP A 41 -23.33 16.71 15.60
C ASP A 41 -22.17 15.95 14.96
N SER A 42 -21.07 16.62 14.62
CA SER A 42 -19.89 15.96 14.05
C SER A 42 -19.29 14.95 15.04
N TRP A 43 -18.86 13.79 14.52
CA TRP A 43 -18.30 12.73 15.35
C TRP A 43 -16.77 12.70 15.32
N ASN A 44 -16.15 12.59 16.49
CA ASN A 44 -14.70 12.38 16.64
C ASN A 44 -14.38 10.88 16.64
N PHE A 45 -13.83 10.41 15.53
CA PHE A 45 -13.47 9.02 15.31
C PHE A 45 -12.05 8.68 15.77
N ALA A 46 -11.22 9.69 16.06
CA ALA A 46 -9.79 9.52 16.36
C ALA A 46 -9.53 8.52 17.50
N PRO A 47 -10.29 8.52 18.62
CA PRO A 47 -10.05 7.60 19.74
C PRO A 47 -10.20 6.10 19.42
N PHE A 48 -10.80 5.76 18.28
CA PHE A 48 -11.10 4.37 17.91
C PHE A 48 -10.08 3.75 16.94
N ASN A 49 -9.01 4.48 16.62
CA ASN A 49 -7.90 3.98 15.82
C ASN A 49 -6.75 3.57 16.73
N TYR A 50 -6.03 2.52 16.36
CA TYR A 50 -4.74 2.23 16.99
C TYR A 50 -3.73 3.31 16.63
N LEU A 51 -3.01 3.81 17.64
CA LEU A 51 -1.86 4.69 17.45
C LEU A 51 -0.58 3.90 17.13
N LEU A 52 -0.52 2.66 17.60
CA LEU A 52 0.57 1.72 17.36
C LEU A 52 -0.03 0.39 16.92
N THR A 53 0.47 -0.16 15.82
CA THR A 53 0.10 -1.49 15.31
C THR A 53 0.86 -2.56 16.10
N PRO A 54 0.19 -3.41 16.91
CA PRO A 54 0.85 -4.55 17.53
C PRO A 54 1.42 -5.49 16.48
N SER A 55 2.61 -6.03 16.74
CA SER A 55 3.27 -6.98 15.87
C SER A 55 4.00 -8.02 16.71
N GLU A 56 3.70 -9.28 16.46
CA GLU A 56 4.41 -10.43 17.02
C GLU A 56 5.28 -11.03 15.93
N ARG A 57 6.53 -11.36 16.27
CA ARG A 57 7.51 -11.91 15.33
C ARG A 57 8.27 -13.02 16.00
N TYR A 58 8.37 -14.14 15.30
CA TYR A 58 9.32 -15.20 15.63
C TYR A 58 10.09 -15.56 14.39
N GLY A 59 11.30 -16.06 14.58
CA GLY A 59 12.18 -16.36 13.47
C GLY A 59 13.26 -17.35 13.86
N ALA A 60 13.86 -17.93 12.84
CA ALA A 60 14.98 -18.85 12.97
C ALA A 60 16.12 -18.35 12.08
N PHE A 61 17.34 -18.58 12.55
CA PHE A 61 18.56 -18.18 11.86
C PHE A 61 19.57 -19.31 11.91
N LEU A 62 20.14 -19.64 10.75
CA LEU A 62 21.28 -20.54 10.63
C LEU A 62 22.39 -19.83 9.87
N ASN A 63 23.61 -19.96 10.36
CA ASN A 63 24.82 -19.58 9.64
C ASN A 63 25.84 -20.68 9.79
N PHE A 64 26.32 -21.19 8.67
CA PHE A 64 27.27 -22.29 8.63
C PHE A 64 28.40 -21.96 7.65
N LYS A 65 29.63 -22.22 8.09
CA LYS A 65 30.84 -22.07 7.28
C LYS A 65 31.72 -23.30 7.49
N GLN A 66 32.22 -23.86 6.39
CA GLN A 66 33.14 -24.97 6.40
C GLN A 66 34.30 -24.69 5.45
N ALA A 67 35.54 -24.83 5.94
CA ALA A 67 36.70 -24.89 5.06
C ALA A 67 36.73 -26.26 4.38
N LEU A 68 36.70 -26.29 3.04
CA LEU A 68 36.80 -27.51 2.23
C LEU A 68 38.26 -27.80 1.85
N SER A 69 39.07 -26.75 1.76
CA SER A 69 40.51 -26.78 1.57
C SER A 69 41.12 -25.50 2.18
N ASP A 70 42.44 -25.32 2.05
CA ASP A 70 43.14 -24.09 2.47
C ASP A 70 42.67 -22.82 1.73
N ASN A 71 42.00 -22.99 0.59
CA ASN A 71 41.67 -21.92 -0.32
C ASN A 71 40.22 -21.93 -0.83
N VAL A 72 39.37 -22.83 -0.30
CA VAL A 72 37.93 -22.90 -0.63
C VAL A 72 37.13 -23.08 0.65
N ASN A 73 36.16 -22.19 0.84
CA ASN A 73 35.16 -22.25 1.90
C ASN A 73 33.79 -22.47 1.27
N PHE A 74 32.97 -23.28 1.93
CA PHE A 74 31.53 -23.30 1.73
C PHE A 74 30.85 -22.45 2.81
N ARG A 75 29.85 -21.65 2.43
CA ARG A 75 29.02 -20.86 3.33
C ARG A 75 27.55 -21.07 3.02
N THR A 76 26.74 -21.14 4.06
CA THR A 76 25.29 -21.06 3.92
C THR A 76 24.68 -20.27 5.06
N LYS A 77 23.64 -19.52 4.73
CA LYS A 77 22.87 -18.69 5.65
C LYS A 77 21.39 -18.89 5.36
N LEU A 78 20.62 -19.26 6.38
CA LEU A 78 19.16 -19.40 6.29
C LEU A 78 18.53 -18.44 7.30
N ILE A 79 17.54 -17.67 6.86
CA ILE A 79 16.71 -16.82 7.70
C ILE A 79 15.26 -17.16 7.40
N TYR A 80 14.50 -17.43 8.45
CA TYR A 80 13.05 -17.49 8.40
C TYR A 80 12.48 -16.52 9.43
N THR A 81 11.42 -15.80 9.08
CA THR A 81 10.68 -14.93 9.98
C THR A 81 9.20 -15.06 9.67
N HIS A 82 8.40 -15.31 10.70
CA HIS A 82 6.96 -15.15 10.66
C HIS A 82 6.57 -13.88 11.42
N ARG A 83 5.70 -13.07 10.83
CA ARG A 83 5.15 -11.87 11.44
C ARG A 83 3.63 -11.92 11.41
N HIS A 84 3.03 -11.86 12.59
CA HIS A 84 1.64 -11.49 12.76
C HIS A 84 1.55 -10.01 13.13
N SER A 85 0.65 -9.27 12.49
CA SER A 85 0.41 -7.86 12.84
C SER A 85 -1.03 -7.48 12.59
N GLN A 86 -1.57 -6.62 13.46
CA GLN A 86 -2.94 -6.17 13.37
C GLN A 86 -3.04 -4.65 13.51
N THR A 87 -3.63 -3.99 12.52
CA THR A 87 -4.02 -2.58 12.61
C THR A 87 -5.52 -2.49 12.83
N GLN A 88 -5.94 -1.48 13.59
CA GLN A 88 -7.36 -1.17 13.78
C GLN A 88 -7.62 0.28 13.41
N ALA A 89 -8.56 0.49 12.50
CA ALA A 89 -9.14 1.79 12.20
C ALA A 89 -10.53 1.91 12.84
N ALA A 90 -10.99 3.15 12.98
CA ALA A 90 -12.34 3.43 13.42
C ALA A 90 -13.39 2.73 12.54
N PHE A 91 -14.58 2.52 13.11
CA PHE A 91 -15.75 1.94 12.44
C PHE A 91 -15.97 2.54 11.04
N LEU A 92 -16.46 1.73 10.10
CA LEU A 92 -16.68 2.11 8.71
C LEU A 92 -17.55 3.39 8.61
N PRO A 93 -17.09 4.45 7.90
CA PRO A 93 -17.97 5.51 7.45
C PRO A 93 -18.77 5.03 6.23
N LEU A 94 -20.01 4.57 6.44
CA LEU A 94 -20.88 4.16 5.36
C LEU A 94 -21.52 5.39 4.72
N PHE A 95 -21.16 5.69 3.48
CA PHE A 95 -21.75 6.75 2.68
C PHE A 95 -22.52 6.15 1.50
N VAL A 96 -23.78 6.54 1.34
CA VAL A 96 -24.67 6.05 0.29
C VAL A 96 -25.29 7.26 -0.43
N GLY A 97 -25.37 7.20 -1.76
CA GLY A 97 -26.04 8.20 -2.59
C GLY A 97 -25.13 8.97 -3.54
N PRO A 98 -25.71 9.70 -4.50
CA PRO A 98 -24.98 10.26 -5.66
C PRO A 98 -23.84 11.21 -5.27
N ASP A 99 -23.97 11.92 -4.14
CA ASP A 99 -22.96 12.87 -3.65
C ASP A 99 -22.08 12.27 -2.53
N ALA A 100 -22.04 10.93 -2.41
CA ALA A 100 -21.21 10.24 -1.43
C ALA A 100 -19.73 10.16 -1.86
N GLY A 101 -19.45 10.10 -3.17
CA GLY A 101 -18.10 10.16 -3.73
C GLY A 101 -17.27 8.88 -3.51
N ASN A 102 -17.92 7.73 -3.39
CA ASN A 102 -17.25 6.44 -3.22
C ASN A 102 -16.63 5.92 -4.53
N GLY A 103 -17.07 6.42 -5.69
CA GLY A 103 -16.62 5.95 -7.01
C GLY A 103 -17.02 4.51 -7.32
N ASN A 104 -18.06 3.99 -6.66
CA ASN A 104 -18.52 2.61 -6.78
C ASN A 104 -20.04 2.51 -6.61
N LEU A 105 -20.57 1.28 -6.50
CA LEU A 105 -22.01 1.02 -6.41
C LEU A 105 -22.72 1.77 -5.26
N LEU A 106 -22.02 2.13 -4.18
CA LEU A 106 -22.63 2.88 -3.07
C LEU A 106 -23.17 4.26 -3.49
N ASP A 107 -22.60 4.86 -4.54
CA ASP A 107 -23.05 6.17 -5.05
C ASP A 107 -24.39 6.06 -5.81
N THR A 108 -24.77 4.86 -6.25
CA THR A 108 -25.94 4.63 -7.10
C THR A 108 -27.06 3.86 -6.40
N ILE A 109 -26.94 3.57 -5.11
CA ILE A 109 -27.99 2.86 -4.36
C ILE A 109 -29.20 3.78 -4.16
N SER A 110 -30.39 3.29 -4.53
CA SER A 110 -31.67 3.89 -4.12
C SER A 110 -32.22 3.16 -2.89
N ILE A 111 -32.96 3.88 -2.04
CA ILE A 111 -33.67 3.29 -0.89
C ILE A 111 -35.15 3.30 -1.18
N ASP A 112 -35.73 2.12 -1.37
CA ASP A 112 -37.09 2.00 -1.87
C ASP A 112 -38.15 2.39 -0.83
N ALA A 113 -39.29 2.92 -1.28
CA ALA A 113 -40.41 3.26 -0.41
C ALA A 113 -40.97 2.05 0.35
N THR A 114 -40.84 0.84 -0.21
CA THR A 114 -41.32 -0.39 0.40
C THR A 114 -40.36 -0.97 1.44
N ASN A 115 -39.13 -0.46 1.55
CA ASN A 115 -38.22 -0.84 2.62
C ASN A 115 -38.86 -0.45 3.97
N PRO A 116 -39.05 -1.38 4.92
CA PRO A 116 -39.79 -1.12 6.16
C PRO A 116 -39.15 -0.06 7.06
N TYR A 117 -37.88 0.26 6.82
CA TYR A 117 -37.12 1.25 7.58
C TYR A 117 -37.07 2.63 6.91
N ASN A 118 -37.55 2.78 5.67
CA ASN A 118 -37.59 4.07 4.99
C ASN A 118 -38.74 4.94 5.54
N PRO A 119 -38.45 6.05 6.23
CA PRO A 119 -39.48 6.84 6.90
C PRO A 119 -40.11 7.93 6.02
N PHE A 120 -39.63 8.12 4.79
CA PHE A 120 -39.98 9.28 3.96
C PHE A 120 -41.24 9.07 3.10
N GLY A 121 -41.78 7.85 3.07
CA GLY A 121 -42.99 7.51 2.29
C GLY A 121 -42.79 7.57 0.77
N VAL A 122 -41.56 7.79 0.31
CA VAL A 122 -41.15 7.83 -1.10
C VAL A 122 -39.83 7.09 -1.27
N THR A 123 -39.57 6.60 -2.49
CA THR A 123 -38.26 6.05 -2.82
C THR A 123 -37.24 7.18 -2.84
N LEU A 124 -36.18 7.04 -2.06
CA LEU A 124 -35.02 7.91 -2.14
C LEU A 124 -34.18 7.44 -3.34
N SER A 125 -34.36 8.11 -4.48
CA SER A 125 -33.70 7.75 -5.72
C SER A 125 -32.32 8.39 -5.82
N SER A 126 -31.32 7.57 -6.16
CA SER A 126 -29.95 8.02 -6.49
C SER A 126 -29.84 8.63 -7.89
N GLY A 127 -30.85 8.42 -8.73
CA GLY A 127 -30.85 8.81 -10.13
C GLY A 127 -30.31 7.76 -11.12
N ALA A 128 -29.77 6.65 -10.62
CA ALA A 128 -29.07 5.67 -11.44
C ALA A 128 -29.97 4.82 -12.36
N ASP A 129 -31.28 4.77 -12.09
CA ASP A 129 -32.28 4.05 -12.88
C ASP A 129 -33.00 4.93 -13.92
N GLY A 130 -32.47 6.15 -14.17
CA GLY A 130 -33.07 7.12 -15.08
C GLY A 130 -34.21 7.94 -14.45
N THR A 131 -34.53 7.71 -13.17
CA THR A 131 -35.37 8.66 -12.41
C THR A 131 -34.51 9.85 -11.94
N PRO A 132 -35.07 11.04 -11.71
CA PRO A 132 -34.30 12.12 -11.11
C PRO A 132 -33.88 11.79 -9.67
N ALA A 133 -32.62 12.06 -9.33
CA ALA A 133 -32.15 11.95 -7.96
C ALA A 133 -32.95 12.90 -7.04
N ASN A 134 -33.41 12.42 -5.89
CA ASN A 134 -34.19 13.22 -4.93
C ASN A 134 -33.56 13.26 -3.52
N TYR A 135 -32.37 12.67 -3.38
CA TYR A 135 -31.53 12.82 -2.21
C TYR A 135 -30.05 12.93 -2.62
N SER A 136 -29.25 13.49 -1.72
CA SER A 136 -27.83 13.76 -1.95
C SER A 136 -26.97 12.64 -1.38
N THR A 137 -27.03 12.44 -0.06
CA THR A 137 -26.18 11.47 0.62
C THR A 137 -26.76 11.06 1.98
N ILE A 138 -26.54 9.81 2.35
CA ILE A 138 -26.77 9.28 3.69
C ILE A 138 -25.42 8.84 4.23
N ARG A 139 -25.03 9.43 5.37
CA ARG A 139 -23.73 9.24 5.98
C ARG A 139 -23.88 8.70 7.39
N ARG A 140 -23.49 7.45 7.61
CA ARG A 140 -23.61 6.81 8.91
C ARG A 140 -22.28 6.21 9.36
N ARG A 141 -21.97 6.37 10.63
CA ARG A 141 -20.90 5.60 11.26
C ARG A 141 -21.46 4.23 11.65
N PHE A 142 -20.96 3.19 11.00
CA PHE A 142 -21.44 1.82 11.13
C PHE A 142 -20.82 1.15 12.36
N VAL A 143 -21.17 1.63 13.56
CA VAL A 143 -20.55 1.20 14.83
C VAL A 143 -20.95 -0.23 15.22
N GLU A 144 -22.11 -0.69 14.76
CA GLU A 144 -22.61 -2.04 15.02
C GLU A 144 -21.80 -3.13 14.31
N GLY A 145 -21.17 -2.80 13.17
CA GLY A 145 -20.30 -3.70 12.43
C GLY A 145 -18.91 -3.88 13.04
N GLY A 146 -18.63 -3.20 14.16
CA GLY A 146 -17.30 -3.21 14.77
C GLY A 146 -16.29 -2.32 14.04
N GLN A 147 -15.10 -2.25 14.62
CA GLN A 147 -13.98 -1.51 14.04
C GLN A 147 -13.45 -2.21 12.79
N ARG A 148 -12.83 -1.44 11.91
CA ARG A 148 -12.18 -1.99 10.72
C ARG A 148 -10.82 -2.54 11.14
N VAL A 149 -10.64 -3.84 11.02
CA VAL A 149 -9.43 -4.53 11.48
C VAL A 149 -8.72 -5.10 10.27
N PHE A 150 -7.43 -4.78 10.14
CA PHE A 150 -6.55 -5.30 9.10
C PHE A 150 -5.46 -6.15 9.73
N THR A 151 -5.54 -7.45 9.51
CA THR A 151 -4.59 -8.44 10.01
C THR A 151 -3.70 -8.90 8.87
N GLN A 152 -2.40 -9.05 9.14
CA GLN A 152 -1.43 -9.58 8.20
C GLN A 152 -0.59 -10.67 8.85
N ASP A 153 -0.55 -11.83 8.22
CA ASP A 153 0.39 -12.90 8.49
C ASP A 153 1.40 -12.93 7.35
N VAL A 154 2.69 -12.77 7.66
CA VAL A 154 3.76 -12.67 6.67
C VAL A 154 4.88 -13.62 7.01
N ASP A 155 5.14 -14.57 6.10
CA ASP A 155 6.28 -15.46 6.13
C ASP A 155 7.36 -14.93 5.19
N THR A 156 8.56 -14.73 5.74
CA THR A 156 9.74 -14.31 4.98
C THR A 156 10.82 -15.36 5.12
N PHE A 157 11.32 -15.86 4.00
CA PHE A 157 12.41 -16.82 3.95
C PHE A 157 13.52 -16.30 3.04
N SER A 158 14.76 -16.46 3.48
CA SER A 158 15.96 -16.21 2.67
C SER A 158 16.96 -17.32 2.91
N ALA A 159 17.38 -17.95 1.82
CA ALA A 159 18.46 -18.92 1.81
C ALA A 159 19.58 -18.42 0.92
N THR A 160 20.80 -18.41 1.43
CA THR A 160 22.01 -18.15 0.67
C THR A 160 22.93 -19.36 0.82
N ALA A 161 23.51 -19.81 -0.29
CA ALA A 161 24.57 -20.80 -0.29
C ALA A 161 25.63 -20.36 -1.30
N GLY A 162 26.89 -20.54 -0.97
CA GLY A 162 27.97 -20.11 -1.84
C GLY A 162 29.30 -20.71 -1.47
N PHE A 163 30.24 -20.52 -2.38
CA PHE A 163 31.64 -20.86 -2.20
C PHE A 163 32.47 -19.60 -2.33
N ASP A 164 33.48 -19.46 -1.49
CA ASP A 164 34.47 -18.38 -1.57
C ASP A 164 35.87 -18.93 -1.43
N GLY A 165 36.84 -18.29 -2.06
CA GLY A 165 38.19 -18.78 -2.05
C GLY A 165 39.23 -17.79 -2.50
N SER A 166 40.45 -18.30 -2.63
CA SER A 166 41.56 -17.52 -3.17
C SER A 166 42.51 -18.36 -4.01
N PHE A 167 43.25 -17.71 -4.90
CA PHE A 167 44.33 -18.30 -5.70
C PHE A 167 45.42 -17.25 -5.94
N HIS A 168 46.55 -17.65 -6.51
CA HIS A 168 47.63 -16.71 -6.84
C HIS A 168 47.78 -16.59 -8.36
N VAL A 169 48.07 -15.38 -8.82
CA VAL A 169 48.49 -15.09 -10.20
C VAL A 169 49.80 -14.31 -10.08
N GLY A 170 50.93 -14.98 -10.38
CA GLY A 170 52.25 -14.44 -10.04
C GLY A 170 52.37 -14.25 -8.53
N ASP A 171 52.78 -13.06 -8.12
CA ASP A 171 52.96 -12.68 -6.70
C ASP A 171 51.67 -12.12 -6.06
N HIS A 172 50.60 -11.94 -6.84
CA HIS A 172 49.36 -11.36 -6.35
C HIS A 172 48.33 -12.41 -5.96
N LYS A 173 47.69 -12.19 -4.81
CA LYS A 173 46.59 -13.04 -4.33
C LYS A 173 45.25 -12.52 -4.84
N TRP A 174 44.50 -13.42 -5.46
CA TRP A 174 43.17 -13.20 -6.01
C TRP A 174 42.11 -13.88 -5.14
N TYR A 175 40.93 -13.28 -5.10
CA TYR A 175 39.76 -13.76 -4.37
C TYR A 175 38.61 -13.98 -5.33
N TRP A 176 37.78 -14.98 -5.04
CA TRP A 176 36.58 -15.26 -5.80
C TRP A 176 35.45 -15.72 -4.88
N ASP A 177 34.23 -15.51 -5.34
CA ASP A 177 33.03 -16.08 -4.73
C ASP A 177 31.97 -16.38 -5.78
N VAL A 178 31.16 -17.40 -5.50
CA VAL A 178 29.96 -17.74 -6.26
C VAL A 178 28.85 -18.01 -5.27
N ASN A 179 27.72 -17.32 -5.40
CA ASN A 179 26.60 -17.40 -4.46
C ASN A 179 25.29 -17.61 -5.20
N GLY A 180 24.42 -18.42 -4.61
CA GLY A 180 23.01 -18.51 -4.95
C GLY A 180 22.17 -18.02 -3.78
N VAL A 181 21.14 -17.24 -4.07
CA VAL A 181 20.15 -16.75 -3.12
C VAL A 181 18.76 -17.13 -3.60
N TYR A 182 17.96 -17.65 -2.67
CA TYR A 182 16.52 -17.79 -2.82
C TYR A 182 15.83 -16.94 -1.76
N GLY A 183 14.84 -16.15 -2.18
CA GLY A 183 14.03 -15.31 -1.33
C GLY A 183 12.54 -15.54 -1.55
N LEU A 184 11.77 -15.54 -0.47
CA LEU A 184 10.32 -15.67 -0.47
C LEU A 184 9.73 -14.68 0.53
N ASN A 185 8.67 -13.98 0.13
CA ASN A 185 7.77 -13.27 1.01
C ASN A 185 6.33 -13.68 0.65
N ASP A 186 5.65 -14.34 1.57
CA ASP A 186 4.26 -14.77 1.41
C ASP A 186 3.42 -14.08 2.48
N ALA A 187 2.38 -13.37 2.06
CA ALA A 187 1.54 -12.60 2.96
C ALA A 187 0.06 -12.91 2.73
N HIS A 188 -0.63 -13.22 3.82
CA HIS A 188 -2.07 -13.37 3.88
C HIS A 188 -2.67 -12.22 4.70
N GLN A 189 -3.68 -11.58 4.15
CA GLN A 189 -4.27 -10.38 4.71
C GLN A 189 -5.77 -10.62 4.93
N LEU A 190 -6.26 -10.22 6.10
CA LEU A 190 -7.66 -10.30 6.46
C LEU A 190 -8.14 -8.91 6.87
N PHE A 191 -9.16 -8.42 6.18
CA PHE A 191 -9.82 -7.16 6.51
C PHE A 191 -11.27 -7.39 6.90
N THR A 192 -11.63 -7.05 8.14
CA THR A 192 -12.99 -7.18 8.67
C THR A 192 -13.63 -5.82 8.90
N GLY A 193 -14.97 -5.80 8.98
CA GLY A 193 -15.74 -4.57 9.16
C GLY A 193 -16.03 -3.82 7.85
N ASN A 194 -15.91 -4.51 6.71
CA ASN A 194 -16.29 -4.01 5.39
C ASN A 194 -17.75 -4.33 5.06
N VAL A 195 -18.31 -3.63 4.08
CA VAL A 195 -19.68 -3.80 3.58
C VAL A 195 -19.66 -4.17 2.10
N ASN A 196 -20.45 -5.17 1.73
CA ASN A 196 -20.74 -5.55 0.37
C ASN A 196 -21.87 -4.66 -0.18
N ALA A 197 -21.51 -3.75 -1.08
CA ALA A 197 -22.40 -2.76 -1.68
C ALA A 197 -23.56 -3.41 -2.45
N ALA A 198 -23.36 -4.57 -3.10
CA ALA A 198 -24.45 -5.25 -3.82
C ALA A 198 -25.49 -5.85 -2.87
N ASN A 199 -25.03 -6.45 -1.77
CA ASN A 199 -25.95 -6.94 -0.73
C ASN A 199 -26.66 -5.78 -0.04
N LEU A 200 -25.94 -4.69 0.28
CA LEU A 200 -26.54 -3.49 0.83
C LEU A 200 -27.59 -2.89 -0.10
N ALA A 201 -27.31 -2.78 -1.40
CA ALA A 201 -28.26 -2.28 -2.40
C ALA A 201 -29.53 -3.13 -2.44
N ARG A 202 -29.40 -4.46 -2.39
CA ARG A 202 -30.57 -5.37 -2.33
C ARG A 202 -31.36 -5.21 -1.04
N ALA A 203 -30.67 -5.05 0.10
CA ALA A 203 -31.32 -4.88 1.40
C ALA A 203 -31.98 -3.50 1.59
N LEU A 204 -31.55 -2.49 0.84
CA LEU A 204 -32.13 -1.14 0.82
C LEU A 204 -33.21 -0.95 -0.24
N GLY A 205 -33.18 -1.76 -1.31
CA GLY A 205 -34.13 -1.72 -2.42
C GLY A 205 -35.54 -2.26 -2.10
N PRO A 206 -36.36 -2.54 -3.13
CA PRO A 206 -37.73 -3.00 -2.94
C PRO A 206 -37.81 -4.26 -2.08
N VAL A 207 -38.68 -4.25 -1.06
CA VAL A 207 -38.78 -5.38 -0.11
C VAL A 207 -39.16 -6.69 -0.78
N ALA A 208 -39.93 -6.63 -1.87
CA ALA A 208 -40.30 -7.78 -2.69
C ALA A 208 -39.09 -8.46 -3.37
N ASN A 209 -38.01 -7.72 -3.60
CA ASN A 209 -36.76 -8.23 -4.19
C ASN A 209 -35.77 -8.73 -3.13
N CYS A 210 -35.97 -8.37 -1.86
CA CYS A 210 -35.17 -8.86 -0.74
C CYS A 210 -35.71 -10.21 -0.25
N THR A 211 -35.45 -11.26 -1.02
CA THR A 211 -35.92 -12.64 -0.76
C THR A 211 -34.78 -13.57 -0.32
N GLY A 212 -35.14 -14.77 0.16
CA GLY A 212 -34.17 -15.79 0.57
C GLY A 212 -33.36 -15.35 1.79
N ALA A 213 -32.03 -15.31 1.64
CA ALA A 213 -31.12 -14.89 2.71
C ALA A 213 -31.05 -13.36 2.92
N CYS A 214 -31.69 -12.57 2.06
CA CYS A 214 -31.71 -11.12 2.19
C CYS A 214 -32.49 -10.67 3.42
N VAL A 215 -31.92 -9.73 4.17
CA VAL A 215 -32.55 -9.10 5.33
C VAL A 215 -32.68 -7.61 5.05
N PRO A 216 -33.88 -7.01 5.07
CA PRO A 216 -34.04 -5.57 4.89
C PRO A 216 -33.18 -4.79 5.89
N PHE A 217 -32.49 -3.75 5.43
CA PHE A 217 -31.47 -3.06 6.22
C PHE A 217 -31.94 -1.72 6.78
N ASN A 218 -31.77 -1.50 8.08
CA ASN A 218 -32.16 -0.27 8.74
C ASN A 218 -31.03 0.77 8.75
N ILE A 219 -30.91 1.56 7.67
CA ILE A 219 -29.91 2.65 7.60
C ILE A 219 -30.31 3.90 8.41
N PHE A 220 -31.58 4.05 8.79
CA PHE A 220 -32.13 5.27 9.41
C PHE A 220 -32.22 5.24 10.93
N GLY A 221 -32.06 4.10 11.59
CA GLY A 221 -32.30 4.00 13.03
C GLY A 221 -31.12 4.44 13.92
N GLY A 222 -29.93 4.65 13.36
CA GLY A 222 -28.74 5.08 14.10
C GLY A 222 -28.28 4.10 15.19
N ALA A 223 -27.31 4.55 16.00
CA ALA A 223 -26.66 3.74 17.03
C ALA A 223 -26.08 4.56 18.18
N THR A 224 -25.88 3.91 19.32
CA THR A 224 -25.06 4.44 20.43
C THR A 224 -23.61 3.93 20.33
N ILE A 225 -22.67 4.69 20.89
CA ILE A 225 -21.28 4.23 21.04
C ILE A 225 -21.28 3.07 22.05
N GLY A 226 -20.78 1.89 21.64
CA GLY A 226 -20.79 0.68 22.48
C GLY A 226 -21.65 -0.48 21.96
N GLY A 227 -22.25 -0.36 20.77
CA GLY A 227 -22.77 -1.51 20.00
C GLY A 227 -24.28 -1.72 20.01
N ALA A 228 -25.03 -1.02 20.87
CA ALA A 228 -26.49 -1.01 20.77
C ALA A 228 -26.92 -0.06 19.64
N GLY A 229 -27.49 -0.62 18.58
CA GLY A 229 -27.94 0.12 17.41
C GLY A 229 -29.12 -0.54 16.72
N SER A 230 -29.58 0.11 15.68
CA SER A 230 -30.76 -0.30 14.91
C SER A 230 -30.51 -1.48 13.95
N ILE A 231 -29.25 -1.89 13.78
CA ILE A 231 -28.82 -2.93 12.84
C ILE A 231 -28.64 -4.24 13.59
N THR A 232 -29.40 -5.27 13.22
CA THR A 232 -29.36 -6.58 13.89
C THR A 232 -28.20 -7.44 13.42
N PRO A 233 -27.80 -8.48 14.17
CA PRO A 233 -26.78 -9.42 13.73
C PRO A 233 -27.07 -10.09 12.37
N GLU A 234 -28.34 -10.32 12.05
CA GLU A 234 -28.77 -10.88 10.75
C GLU A 234 -28.59 -9.88 9.61
N MET A 235 -28.92 -8.61 9.85
CA MET A 235 -28.64 -7.53 8.89
C MET A 235 -27.14 -7.40 8.64
N LEU A 236 -26.34 -7.39 9.71
CA LEU A 236 -24.87 -7.33 9.61
C LEU A 236 -24.34 -8.48 8.78
N ARG A 237 -24.66 -9.73 9.14
CA ARG A 237 -24.18 -10.93 8.44
C ARG A 237 -24.53 -10.93 6.95
N TYR A 238 -25.66 -10.33 6.56
CA TYR A 238 -26.03 -10.24 5.15
C TYR A 238 -25.22 -9.20 4.38
N VAL A 239 -24.96 -8.02 4.97
CA VAL A 239 -24.32 -6.91 4.26
C VAL A 239 -22.80 -6.84 4.44
N THR A 240 -22.22 -7.52 5.42
CA THR A 240 -20.76 -7.50 5.66
C THR A 240 -20.08 -8.73 5.08
N PHE A 241 -18.76 -8.61 4.85
CA PHE A 241 -17.91 -9.73 4.46
C PHE A 241 -16.51 -9.54 5.05
N ASP A 242 -15.77 -10.65 5.12
CA ASP A 242 -14.36 -10.66 5.47
C ASP A 242 -13.56 -10.65 4.17
N GLN A 243 -12.88 -9.55 3.90
CA GLN A 243 -12.02 -9.41 2.73
C GLN A 243 -10.71 -10.17 2.96
N ARG A 244 -10.33 -11.00 1.98
CA ARG A 244 -9.10 -11.81 2.04
C ARG A 244 -8.22 -11.55 0.83
N ASP A 245 -7.05 -11.00 1.08
CA ASP A 245 -6.06 -10.72 0.04
C ASP A 245 -4.79 -11.58 0.27
N LYS A 246 -4.09 -11.90 -0.82
CA LYS A 246 -2.82 -12.62 -0.77
C LYS A 246 -1.76 -11.92 -1.61
N SER A 247 -0.52 -11.92 -1.15
CA SER A 247 0.61 -11.48 -1.97
C SER A 247 1.79 -12.40 -1.82
N LEU A 248 2.47 -12.65 -2.94
CA LEU A 248 3.66 -13.49 -3.01
C LEU A 248 4.77 -12.70 -3.71
N GLN A 249 5.99 -12.75 -3.16
CA GLN A 249 7.21 -12.29 -3.82
C GLN A 249 8.25 -13.39 -3.77
N GLN A 250 8.93 -13.61 -4.89
CA GLN A 250 9.97 -14.63 -5.06
C GLN A 250 11.19 -14.02 -5.74
N LEU A 251 12.36 -14.42 -5.26
CA LEU A 251 13.66 -14.01 -5.76
C LEU A 251 14.54 -15.24 -5.96
N TRP A 252 15.15 -15.34 -7.14
CA TRP A 252 16.34 -16.15 -7.36
C TRP A 252 17.46 -15.22 -7.81
N ASP A 253 18.64 -15.37 -7.21
CA ASP A 253 19.79 -14.53 -7.55
C ASP A 253 21.05 -15.38 -7.52
N PHE A 254 21.83 -15.28 -8.59
CA PHE A 254 23.12 -15.92 -8.76
C PHE A 254 24.17 -14.84 -9.00
N THR A 255 25.23 -14.87 -8.20
CA THR A 255 26.37 -13.95 -8.36
C THR A 255 27.67 -14.74 -8.47
N ALA A 256 28.58 -14.26 -9.32
CA ALA A 256 29.94 -14.75 -9.41
C ALA A 256 30.90 -13.56 -9.49
N ASN A 257 31.91 -13.55 -8.63
CA ASN A 257 32.86 -12.46 -8.49
C ASN A 257 34.30 -12.96 -8.51
N VAL A 258 35.18 -12.14 -9.05
CA VAL A 258 36.63 -12.32 -8.96
C VAL A 258 37.29 -10.96 -8.78
N SER A 259 38.26 -10.87 -7.86
CA SER A 259 38.97 -9.63 -7.59
C SER A 259 40.42 -9.90 -7.20
N GLY A 260 41.29 -8.94 -7.43
CA GLY A 260 42.70 -9.06 -7.12
C GLY A 260 43.50 -7.86 -7.57
N GLU A 261 44.81 -8.04 -7.59
CA GLU A 261 45.78 -7.05 -8.02
C GLU A 261 46.40 -7.50 -9.35
N LEU A 262 46.45 -6.60 -10.34
CA LEU A 262 46.98 -6.90 -11.67
C LEU A 262 48.51 -6.81 -11.72
N PHE A 263 49.05 -5.69 -11.22
CA PHE A 263 50.47 -5.37 -11.19
C PHE A 263 50.73 -4.20 -10.23
N ASP A 264 52.00 -4.05 -9.83
CA ASP A 264 52.44 -2.95 -8.99
C ASP A 264 52.79 -1.68 -9.77
N LEU A 265 52.30 -0.54 -9.29
CA LEU A 265 52.82 0.78 -9.61
C LEU A 265 53.67 1.28 -8.43
N PRO A 266 54.55 2.28 -8.64
CA PRO A 266 55.31 2.89 -7.54
C PRO A 266 54.43 3.39 -6.39
N ALA A 267 53.18 3.74 -6.68
CA ALA A 267 52.20 4.22 -5.71
C ALA A 267 51.38 3.11 -5.02
N GLY A 268 51.50 1.85 -5.47
CA GLY A 268 50.76 0.69 -4.96
C GLY A 268 50.24 -0.22 -6.08
N ALA A 269 49.63 -1.34 -5.71
CA ALA A 269 49.05 -2.27 -6.67
C ALA A 269 47.79 -1.73 -7.36
N VAL A 270 47.65 -2.01 -8.66
CA VAL A 270 46.42 -1.74 -9.41
C VAL A 270 45.41 -2.84 -9.10
N GLY A 271 44.31 -2.46 -8.45
CA GLY A 271 43.24 -3.38 -8.07
C GLY A 271 42.17 -3.48 -9.14
N VAL A 272 41.65 -4.68 -9.35
CA VAL A 272 40.49 -4.92 -10.22
C VAL A 272 39.48 -5.86 -9.58
N ALA A 273 38.22 -5.70 -9.97
CA ALA A 273 37.17 -6.66 -9.69
C ALA A 273 36.30 -6.84 -10.93
N PHE A 274 35.81 -8.06 -11.15
CA PHE A 274 34.85 -8.39 -12.19
C PHE A 274 33.76 -9.25 -11.58
N GLY A 275 32.54 -9.08 -12.05
CA GLY A 275 31.45 -9.93 -11.62
C GLY A 275 30.33 -10.05 -12.64
N TYR A 276 29.52 -11.07 -12.38
CA TYR A 276 28.30 -11.38 -13.11
C TYR A 276 27.17 -11.63 -12.10
N GLU A 277 25.98 -11.14 -12.43
CA GLU A 277 24.75 -11.35 -11.67
C GLU A 277 23.64 -11.81 -12.63
N HIS A 278 22.90 -12.85 -12.23
CA HIS A 278 21.64 -13.23 -12.86
C HIS A 278 20.56 -13.27 -11.78
N ARG A 279 19.51 -12.48 -11.96
CA ARG A 279 18.46 -12.34 -10.95
C ARG A 279 17.07 -12.40 -11.56
N ASP A 280 16.28 -13.37 -11.13
CA ASP A 280 14.86 -13.49 -11.44
C ASP A 280 14.02 -12.96 -10.27
N GLN A 281 13.03 -12.14 -10.58
CA GLN A 281 12.03 -11.67 -9.62
C GLN A 281 10.63 -11.96 -10.12
N TYR A 282 9.79 -12.48 -9.24
CA TYR A 282 8.36 -12.67 -9.48
C TYR A 282 7.57 -12.10 -8.30
N ALA A 283 6.44 -11.47 -8.59
CA ALA A 283 5.48 -11.10 -7.57
C ALA A 283 4.05 -11.24 -8.07
N SER A 284 3.14 -11.51 -7.15
CA SER A 284 1.71 -11.53 -7.40
C SER A 284 0.94 -10.94 -6.22
N TYR A 285 -0.22 -10.38 -6.55
CA TYR A 285 -1.22 -9.88 -5.63
C TYR A 285 -2.59 -10.38 -6.09
N ASP A 286 -3.25 -11.15 -5.24
CA ASP A 286 -4.56 -11.76 -5.43
C ASP A 286 -5.54 -11.18 -4.38
N PRO A 287 -6.23 -10.07 -4.72
CA PRO A 287 -7.20 -9.45 -3.84
C PRO A 287 -8.54 -10.21 -3.80
N ASP A 288 -9.34 -9.94 -2.78
CA ASP A 288 -10.66 -10.52 -2.64
C ASP A 288 -11.56 -10.24 -3.87
N PRO A 289 -12.26 -11.25 -4.44
CA PRO A 289 -13.11 -11.08 -5.60
C PRO A 289 -14.21 -10.01 -5.45
N ILE A 290 -14.70 -9.75 -4.24
CA ILE A 290 -15.68 -8.69 -3.97
C ILE A 290 -15.04 -7.31 -4.19
N ILE A 291 -13.78 -7.15 -3.82
CA ILE A 291 -13.04 -5.91 -4.04
C ILE A 291 -12.67 -5.73 -5.51
N VAL A 292 -12.27 -6.80 -6.20
CA VAL A 292 -12.03 -6.78 -7.66
C VAL A 292 -13.27 -6.36 -8.43
N ALA A 293 -14.45 -6.84 -8.01
CA ALA A 293 -15.73 -6.45 -8.58
C ALA A 293 -16.17 -5.00 -8.24
N GLY A 294 -15.40 -4.29 -7.41
CA GLY A 294 -15.74 -2.94 -6.95
C GLY A 294 -16.95 -2.89 -6.02
N LEU A 295 -17.22 -3.98 -5.30
CA LEU A 295 -18.39 -4.15 -4.44
C LEU A 295 -18.09 -3.95 -2.95
N GLY A 296 -16.84 -3.68 -2.55
CA GLY A 296 -16.52 -3.26 -1.19
C GLY A 296 -16.87 -1.79 -0.92
N ALA A 297 -16.87 -1.40 0.36
CA ALA A 297 -16.98 0.01 0.73
C ALA A 297 -15.63 0.75 0.72
N ASP A 298 -14.53 0.06 0.39
CA ASP A 298 -13.20 0.63 0.20
C ASP A 298 -12.86 0.79 -1.30
N VAL A 299 -11.66 1.29 -1.55
CA VAL A 299 -11.14 1.50 -2.91
C VAL A 299 -10.97 0.16 -3.63
N PRO A 300 -11.55 -0.02 -4.83
CA PRO A 300 -11.32 -1.22 -5.63
C PRO A 300 -9.84 -1.40 -5.96
N THR A 301 -9.38 -2.64 -5.96
CA THR A 301 -8.02 -3.01 -6.37
C THR A 301 -8.07 -4.16 -7.36
N SER A 302 -7.12 -4.15 -8.30
CA SER A 302 -7.03 -5.18 -9.35
C SER A 302 -5.94 -6.19 -9.00
N PRO A 303 -6.12 -7.48 -9.38
CA PRO A 303 -5.04 -8.44 -9.28
C PRO A 303 -3.86 -8.01 -10.16
N ALA A 304 -2.66 -8.37 -9.72
CA ALA A 304 -1.43 -8.10 -10.46
C ALA A 304 -0.50 -9.30 -10.32
N ALA A 305 0.11 -9.73 -11.42
CA ALA A 305 1.11 -10.79 -11.38
C ALA A 305 2.10 -10.59 -12.52
N GLY A 306 3.38 -10.77 -12.22
CA GLY A 306 4.43 -10.62 -13.21
C GLY A 306 5.81 -10.87 -12.64
N GLY A 307 6.79 -10.84 -13.52
CA GLY A 307 8.17 -11.04 -13.17
C GLY A 307 9.10 -10.62 -14.28
N PHE A 308 10.35 -10.38 -13.93
CA PHE A 308 11.40 -10.07 -14.87
C PHE A 308 12.70 -10.68 -14.40
N ASN A 309 13.64 -10.83 -15.33
CA ASN A 309 15.01 -11.16 -14.99
C ASN A 309 15.97 -10.06 -15.44
N VAL A 310 17.15 -10.09 -14.84
CA VAL A 310 18.26 -9.24 -15.21
C VAL A 310 19.55 -10.05 -15.26
N ASP A 311 20.29 -9.86 -16.33
CA ASP A 311 21.69 -10.27 -16.47
C ASP A 311 22.58 -9.04 -16.38
N GLU A 312 23.54 -9.05 -15.46
CA GLU A 312 24.47 -7.93 -15.28
C GLU A 312 25.91 -8.40 -15.32
N ILE A 313 26.75 -7.67 -16.04
CA ILE A 313 28.21 -7.80 -15.97
C ILE A 313 28.79 -6.48 -15.49
N TYR A 314 29.81 -6.56 -14.63
CA TYR A 314 30.47 -5.36 -14.13
C TYR A 314 31.97 -5.57 -13.96
N GLY A 315 32.67 -4.45 -14.02
CA GLY A 315 34.10 -4.37 -13.79
C GLY A 315 34.44 -3.09 -13.03
N GLU A 316 35.38 -3.21 -12.10
CA GLU A 316 35.90 -2.12 -11.29
C GLU A 316 37.43 -2.10 -11.38
N LEU A 317 37.99 -0.90 -11.33
CA LEU A 317 39.41 -0.62 -11.41
C LEU A 317 39.76 0.44 -10.36
N ARG A 318 40.81 0.18 -9.60
CA ARG A 318 41.45 1.14 -8.68
C ARG A 318 42.90 1.32 -9.09
N VAL A 319 43.29 2.55 -9.39
CA VAL A 319 44.66 2.89 -9.79
C VAL A 319 45.28 3.85 -8.79
N PRO A 320 46.26 3.42 -7.98
CA PRO A 320 47.07 4.35 -7.20
C PRO A 320 48.05 5.06 -8.15
N ILE A 321 47.91 6.38 -8.28
CA ILE A 321 48.66 7.20 -9.24
C ILE A 321 49.95 7.73 -8.61
N LEU A 322 49.86 8.35 -7.43
CA LEU A 322 51.00 8.93 -6.70
C LEU A 322 50.93 8.61 -5.22
N LYS A 323 52.11 8.46 -4.61
CA LYS A 323 52.28 8.20 -3.19
C LYS A 323 53.59 8.81 -2.71
N ASP A 324 53.57 9.39 -1.51
CA ASP A 324 54.75 9.89 -0.80
C ASP A 324 55.65 10.87 -1.59
N VAL A 325 55.05 11.70 -2.45
CA VAL A 325 55.74 12.81 -3.13
C VAL A 325 55.15 14.16 -2.71
N PRO A 326 55.89 15.29 -2.83
CA PRO A 326 55.40 16.61 -2.41
C PRO A 326 54.01 16.90 -2.98
N PHE A 327 53.08 17.33 -2.12
CA PHE A 327 51.68 17.62 -2.46
C PHE A 327 50.82 16.40 -2.88
N PHE A 328 51.38 15.18 -2.82
CA PHE A 328 50.67 13.94 -3.09
C PHE A 328 51.14 12.86 -2.11
N ASN A 329 50.66 12.95 -0.87
CA ASN A 329 50.77 11.84 0.08
C ASN A 329 50.03 10.60 -0.48
N ARG A 330 48.88 10.81 -1.15
CA ARG A 330 48.19 9.79 -1.94
C ARG A 330 47.36 10.45 -3.05
N LEU A 331 47.41 9.90 -4.25
CA LEU A 331 46.48 10.18 -5.33
C LEU A 331 46.02 8.86 -5.92
N GLU A 332 44.71 8.64 -5.97
CA GLU A 332 44.12 7.42 -6.47
C GLU A 332 42.87 7.76 -7.28
N VAL A 333 42.65 6.98 -8.34
CA VAL A 333 41.49 7.09 -9.21
C VAL A 333 40.83 5.72 -9.26
N ASP A 334 39.50 5.74 -9.17
CA ASP A 334 38.66 4.56 -9.32
C ASP A 334 37.75 4.72 -10.53
N GLY A 335 37.46 3.61 -11.19
CA GLY A 335 36.50 3.53 -12.27
C GLY A 335 35.68 2.25 -12.17
N ALA A 336 34.39 2.33 -12.49
CA ALA A 336 33.52 1.16 -12.60
C ALA A 336 32.60 1.28 -13.80
N VAL A 337 32.28 0.14 -14.41
CA VAL A 337 31.27 0.00 -15.46
C VAL A 337 30.38 -1.19 -15.14
N ARG A 338 29.07 -1.01 -15.32
CA ARG A 338 28.08 -2.08 -15.18
C ARG A 338 27.15 -2.03 -16.39
N HIS A 339 26.99 -3.17 -17.05
CA HIS A 339 26.02 -3.35 -18.11
C HIS A 339 24.93 -4.29 -17.62
N SER A 340 23.69 -3.84 -17.69
CA SER A 340 22.52 -4.57 -17.21
C SER A 340 21.56 -4.80 -18.36
N ASN A 341 21.11 -6.04 -18.55
CA ASN A 341 20.09 -6.41 -19.53
C ASN A 341 18.85 -6.94 -18.80
N TYR A 342 17.77 -6.15 -18.80
CA TYR A 342 16.51 -6.51 -18.19
C TYR A 342 15.55 -7.07 -19.23
N SER A 343 14.88 -8.18 -18.91
CA SER A 343 13.80 -8.73 -19.76
C SER A 343 12.58 -7.80 -19.87
N SER A 344 12.45 -6.81 -19.00
CA SER A 344 11.29 -5.90 -18.91
C SER A 344 11.41 -4.63 -19.75
N PHE A 345 12.61 -4.04 -19.87
CA PHE A 345 12.81 -2.77 -20.59
C PHE A 345 14.09 -2.71 -21.45
N GLY A 346 14.88 -3.78 -21.50
CA GLY A 346 16.10 -3.87 -22.29
C GLY A 346 17.37 -3.52 -21.49
N SER A 347 18.38 -3.02 -22.20
CA SER A 347 19.72 -2.86 -21.64
C SER A 347 20.06 -1.42 -21.26
N ASN A 348 20.89 -1.25 -20.24
CA ASN A 348 21.52 0.01 -19.90
C ASN A 348 22.97 -0.21 -19.43
N THR A 349 23.84 0.79 -19.64
CA THR A 349 25.20 0.80 -19.12
C THR A 349 25.39 2.00 -18.21
N THR A 350 25.81 1.76 -16.97
CA THR A 350 26.14 2.82 -16.01
C THR A 350 27.63 2.82 -15.73
N PHE A 351 28.20 3.99 -15.48
CA PHE A 351 29.60 4.13 -15.12
C PHE A 351 29.79 5.01 -13.89
N THR A 352 30.90 4.77 -13.19
CA THR A 352 31.37 5.58 -12.06
C THR A 352 32.83 5.94 -12.28
N ALA A 353 33.19 7.16 -11.94
CA ALA A 353 34.56 7.62 -11.86
C ALA A 353 34.75 8.43 -10.58
N SER A 354 35.73 8.08 -9.76
CA SER A 354 36.05 8.84 -8.56
C SER A 354 37.55 9.02 -8.41
N GLY A 355 37.93 10.04 -7.64
CA GLY A 355 39.30 10.30 -7.29
C GLY A 355 39.40 10.72 -5.84
N LEU A 356 40.48 10.28 -5.20
CA LEU A 356 40.84 10.71 -3.87
C LEU A 356 42.26 11.29 -3.90
N TRP A 357 42.44 12.39 -3.20
CA TRP A 357 43.70 13.11 -3.15
C TRP A 357 43.99 13.55 -1.72
N LYS A 358 45.11 13.07 -1.21
CA LYS A 358 45.70 13.51 0.04
C LYS A 358 46.89 14.41 -0.27
N PRO A 359 46.74 15.75 -0.22
CA PRO A 359 47.88 16.66 -0.38
C PRO A 359 48.92 16.46 0.72
N VAL A 360 48.45 16.21 1.95
CA VAL A 360 49.22 15.89 3.15
C VAL A 360 48.52 14.75 3.90
N ALA A 361 49.17 14.18 4.92
CA ALA A 361 48.63 13.04 5.66
C ALA A 361 47.27 13.32 6.33
N ASP A 362 47.04 14.56 6.77
CA ASP A 362 45.87 14.96 7.57
C ASP A 362 44.68 15.50 6.74
N VAL A 363 44.89 15.74 5.44
CA VAL A 363 43.85 16.31 4.55
C VAL A 363 43.51 15.30 3.47
N LEU A 364 42.22 14.97 3.34
CA LEU A 364 41.68 14.14 2.28
C LEU A 364 40.63 14.92 1.49
N LEU A 365 40.86 15.08 0.20
CA LEU A 365 39.91 15.58 -0.77
C LEU A 365 39.42 14.39 -1.59
N ARG A 366 38.10 14.30 -1.82
CA ARG A 366 37.50 13.28 -2.66
C ARG A 366 36.46 13.91 -3.57
N GLY A 367 36.37 13.40 -4.79
CA GLY A 367 35.36 13.80 -5.76
C GLY A 367 34.97 12.60 -6.62
N GLY A 368 33.76 12.62 -7.16
CA GLY A 368 33.31 11.55 -8.03
C GLY A 368 32.07 11.91 -8.82
N PHE A 369 31.86 11.15 -9.88
CA PHE A 369 30.70 11.16 -10.75
C PHE A 369 30.21 9.72 -10.91
N ALA A 370 28.91 9.50 -10.81
CA ALA A 370 28.31 8.18 -10.94
C ALA A 370 26.95 8.28 -11.62
N GLU A 371 26.67 7.36 -12.52
CA GLU A 371 25.34 7.08 -13.05
C GLU A 371 24.73 5.88 -12.33
N SER A 372 23.41 5.90 -12.13
CA SER A 372 22.68 4.81 -11.51
C SER A 372 21.36 4.57 -12.24
N LEU A 373 20.85 3.35 -12.14
CA LEU A 373 19.65 2.88 -12.80
C LEU A 373 18.65 2.36 -11.77
N ARG A 374 17.38 2.76 -11.91
CA ARG A 374 16.25 2.15 -11.22
C ARG A 374 15.31 1.52 -12.25
N ALA A 375 15.35 0.20 -12.36
CA ALA A 375 14.34 -0.55 -13.07
C ALA A 375 12.96 -0.34 -12.43
N PRO A 376 11.87 -0.23 -13.21
CA PRO A 376 10.52 -0.30 -12.66
C PRO A 376 10.31 -1.58 -11.85
N SER A 377 9.66 -1.45 -10.70
CA SER A 377 9.22 -2.57 -9.87
C SER A 377 8.11 -3.36 -10.57
N ILE A 378 7.87 -4.61 -10.10
CA ILE A 378 6.78 -5.45 -10.62
C ILE A 378 5.41 -4.75 -10.44
N GLY A 379 5.23 -4.00 -9.35
CA GLY A 379 4.03 -3.18 -9.14
C GLY A 379 3.86 -2.11 -10.22
N GLU A 380 4.93 -1.40 -10.60
CA GLU A 380 4.87 -0.38 -11.66
C GLU A 380 4.65 -0.99 -13.06
N LEU A 381 5.13 -2.21 -13.31
CA LEU A 381 5.01 -2.89 -14.61
C LEU A 381 3.67 -3.60 -14.82
N TYR A 382 3.10 -4.17 -13.76
CA TYR A 382 1.99 -5.12 -13.87
C TYR A 382 0.75 -4.75 -13.05
N ALA A 383 0.80 -3.75 -12.16
CA ALA A 383 -0.40 -3.33 -11.45
C ALA A 383 -1.37 -2.60 -12.37
N GLY A 384 -2.66 -2.88 -12.20
CA GLY A 384 -3.72 -2.10 -12.82
C GLY A 384 -3.79 -0.67 -12.24
N PRO A 385 -4.52 0.25 -12.89
CA PRO A 385 -4.76 1.58 -12.36
C PRO A 385 -5.36 1.51 -10.95
N SER A 386 -4.75 2.20 -9.99
CA SER A 386 -5.31 2.38 -8.65
C SER A 386 -6.04 3.71 -8.55
N ARG A 387 -7.21 3.72 -7.90
CA ARG A 387 -7.85 4.98 -7.49
C ARG A 387 -7.13 5.54 -6.28
N PHE A 388 -6.92 6.85 -6.28
CA PHE A 388 -6.46 7.62 -5.14
C PHE A 388 -7.42 8.80 -4.95
N ASP A 389 -7.72 9.12 -3.70
CA ASP A 389 -8.55 10.29 -3.37
C ASP A 389 -7.68 11.54 -3.36
N ALA A 390 -7.55 12.16 -4.54
CA ALA A 390 -6.93 13.45 -4.67
C ALA A 390 -7.76 14.51 -3.93
N THR A 391 -7.13 15.24 -3.02
CA THR A 391 -7.70 16.48 -2.52
C THR A 391 -7.69 17.49 -3.67
N ILE A 392 -8.86 17.71 -4.26
CA ILE A 392 -9.06 18.79 -5.22
C ILE A 392 -9.69 19.94 -4.46
N ASP A 393 -8.95 21.03 -4.29
CA ASP A 393 -9.53 22.28 -3.81
C ASP A 393 -10.25 22.95 -4.98
N ASP A 394 -11.59 22.96 -4.94
CA ASP A 394 -12.39 23.76 -5.88
C ASP A 394 -12.27 25.25 -5.50
N PRO A 395 -11.59 26.09 -6.30
CA PRO A 395 -11.43 27.51 -6.01
C PRO A 395 -12.78 28.27 -6.02
N CYS A 396 -13.80 27.72 -6.66
CA CYS A 396 -15.11 28.32 -6.81
C CYS A 396 -16.15 27.82 -5.81
N THR A 397 -15.76 26.93 -4.89
CA THR A 397 -16.71 26.36 -3.92
C THR A 397 -17.29 27.43 -2.98
N SER A 398 -18.61 27.43 -2.84
CA SER A 398 -19.34 28.26 -1.87
C SER A 398 -19.56 27.56 -0.53
N ALA A 399 -19.07 26.33 -0.35
CA ALA A 399 -19.18 25.57 0.89
C ALA A 399 -18.33 26.19 2.03
N PRO A 400 -18.87 26.32 3.26
CA PRO A 400 -18.12 26.87 4.40
C PRO A 400 -16.80 26.13 4.64
N GLY A 401 -15.68 26.88 4.64
CA GLY A 401 -14.34 26.33 4.85
C GLY A 401 -13.54 26.04 3.58
N GLY A 402 -14.03 26.44 2.40
CA GLY A 402 -13.27 26.34 1.16
C GLY A 402 -11.97 27.15 1.19
N SER A 403 -10.87 26.55 0.73
CA SER A 403 -9.49 27.05 0.81
C SER A 403 -9.29 28.45 0.20
N PHE A 404 -10.15 28.85 -0.75
CA PHE A 404 -10.00 30.08 -1.53
C PHE A 404 -11.15 31.09 -1.36
N GLN A 405 -12.10 30.84 -0.45
CA GLN A 405 -13.27 31.72 -0.27
C GLN A 405 -12.92 33.14 0.20
N SER A 406 -11.79 33.32 0.88
CA SER A 406 -11.33 34.63 1.34
C SER A 406 -10.55 35.40 0.27
N ASN A 407 -10.22 34.78 -0.87
CA ASN A 407 -9.45 35.41 -1.94
C ASN A 407 -10.38 36.14 -2.93
N ALA A 408 -10.30 37.48 -2.95
CA ALA A 408 -11.16 38.32 -3.77
C ALA A 408 -10.99 38.10 -5.28
N THR A 409 -9.77 37.81 -5.76
CA THR A 409 -9.48 37.55 -7.18
C THR A 409 -10.09 36.23 -7.62
N VAL A 410 -9.96 35.18 -6.80
CA VAL A 410 -10.56 33.88 -7.08
C VAL A 410 -12.09 33.99 -7.15
N ARG A 411 -12.70 34.69 -6.18
CA ARG A 411 -14.15 34.94 -6.20
C ARG A 411 -14.62 35.67 -7.45
N ALA A 412 -13.88 36.68 -7.91
CA ALA A 412 -14.23 37.40 -9.14
C ALA A 412 -14.20 36.49 -10.37
N ASN A 413 -13.18 35.62 -10.48
CA ASN A 413 -13.03 34.70 -11.59
C ASN A 413 -14.06 33.56 -11.59
N CYS A 414 -14.56 33.16 -10.42
CA CYS A 414 -15.58 32.12 -10.28
C CYS A 414 -17.02 32.61 -10.52
N ILE A 415 -17.22 33.92 -10.66
CA ILE A 415 -18.51 34.55 -10.95
C ILE A 415 -18.65 34.90 -12.46
N ALA A 416 -17.52 35.00 -13.17
CA ALA A 416 -17.45 35.23 -14.62
C ALA A 416 -17.68 33.93 -15.38
#